data_AF-A0A6C0B2C2-F1
#
_entry.id   AF-A0A6C0B2C2-F1
#
_cell.length_a   1.000
_cell.length_b   1.000
_cell.length_c   1.000
_cell.angle_alpha   90.00
_cell.angle_beta   90.00
_cell.angle_gamma   90.00
#
_symmetry.space_group_name_H-M   'P 1'
#
loop_
_entity.id
_entity.type
_entity.pdbx_description
1 polymer ?
#
loop_
_entity_poly.entity_id
_entity_poly.type
_entity_poly.pdbx_seq_one_letter_code
_entity_poly.pdbx_strand_id
1 'polypeptide(L)'
;MPIILISVDSANKNLSEFDKMGDVVVDVVLESTDVRSKAIGDFLSTKMLLKTRLSLDRLDERGVDESEIDAGIRMQAAVNMLRKLNIQNAMIISHHSVFNSWNKGVIKDEWDIIGMT
;
A
#
# COMPACT_ATOMS: atom_id res chain seq x y z
N MET A 1 4.10 8.90 11.64
CA MET A 1 4.50 7.47 11.63
C MET A 1 4.66 7.11 10.18
N PRO A 2 5.82 6.61 9.73
CA PRO A 2 6.03 6.31 8.31
C PRO A 2 5.01 5.27 7.82
N ILE A 3 4.41 5.56 6.66
CA ILE A 3 3.54 4.62 5.94
C ILE A 3 4.14 4.44 4.55
N ILE A 4 4.64 3.24 4.27
CA ILE A 4 5.17 2.87 2.96
C ILE A 4 3.98 2.59 2.03
N LEU A 5 3.95 3.22 0.85
CA LEU A 5 2.90 2.99 -0.15
C LEU A 5 3.49 2.24 -1.35
N ILE A 6 2.87 1.12 -1.72
CA ILE A 6 3.31 0.30 -2.86
C ILE A 6 2.17 0.19 -3.87
N SER A 7 2.41 0.79 -5.04
CA SER A 7 1.45 0.88 -6.13
C SER A 7 1.51 -0.34 -7.03
N VAL A 8 0.35 -0.88 -7.42
CA VAL A 8 0.23 -2.04 -8.30
C VAL A 8 -0.52 -1.63 -9.57
N ASP A 9 0.16 -1.63 -10.71
CA ASP A 9 -0.44 -1.31 -12.02
C ASP A 9 -0.68 -2.55 -12.89
N SER A 10 0.25 -3.51 -12.88
CA SER A 10 0.19 -4.71 -13.73
C SER A 10 0.95 -5.88 -13.10
N ALA A 11 1.13 -6.99 -13.83
CA ALA A 11 1.97 -8.11 -13.37
C ALA A 11 3.37 -7.56 -13.00
N ASN A 12 3.71 -7.58 -11.72
CA ASN A 12 4.90 -6.91 -11.21
C ASN A 12 6.18 -7.52 -11.78
N LYS A 13 6.80 -6.82 -12.72
CA LYS A 13 8.08 -7.21 -13.33
C LYS A 13 9.29 -6.67 -12.56
N ASN A 14 9.11 -5.71 -11.65
CA ASN A 14 10.20 -5.09 -10.91
C ASN A 14 10.18 -5.46 -9.42
N LEU A 15 9.82 -6.70 -9.08
CA LEU A 15 9.92 -7.19 -7.70
C LEU A 15 11.34 -7.03 -7.12
N SER A 16 12.36 -7.02 -7.98
CA SER A 16 13.76 -6.78 -7.61
C SER A 16 14.04 -5.38 -7.04
N GLU A 17 13.18 -4.37 -7.31
CA GLU A 17 13.34 -3.05 -6.70
C GLU A 17 13.16 -3.10 -5.17
N PHE A 18 12.45 -4.11 -4.67
CA PHE A 18 12.29 -4.37 -3.25
C PHE A 18 13.43 -5.17 -2.62
N ASP A 19 14.44 -5.62 -3.39
CA ASP A 19 15.57 -6.38 -2.85
C ASP A 19 16.39 -5.60 -1.81
N LYS A 20 16.31 -4.26 -1.85
CA LYS A 20 16.96 -3.37 -0.88
C LYS A 20 16.18 -3.18 0.42
N MET A 21 14.93 -3.66 0.50
CA MET A 21 14.07 -3.49 1.66
C MET A 21 14.32 -4.51 2.80
N GLY A 22 15.48 -5.16 2.82
CA GLY A 22 15.85 -6.13 3.87
C GLY A 22 16.00 -5.50 5.27
N ASP A 23 15.91 -6.33 6.31
CA ASP A 23 16.09 -5.96 7.73
C ASP A 23 15.14 -4.88 8.28
N VAL A 24 14.04 -4.60 7.56
CA VAL A 24 12.97 -3.70 8.02
C VAL A 24 11.88 -4.50 8.73
N VAL A 25 11.41 -3.98 9.86
CA VAL A 25 10.25 -4.50 10.59
C VAL A 25 9.04 -3.62 10.31
N VAL A 26 8.00 -4.20 9.72
CA VAL A 26 6.71 -3.54 9.47
C VAL A 26 5.68 -4.11 10.43
N ASP A 27 5.05 -3.24 11.22
CA ASP A 27 4.08 -3.69 12.23
C ASP A 27 2.77 -4.12 11.58
N VAL A 28 2.28 -3.33 10.62
CA VAL A 28 1.01 -3.59 9.93
C VAL A 28 1.16 -3.35 8.43
N VAL A 29 0.79 -4.37 7.65
CA VAL A 29 0.60 -4.28 6.21
C VAL A 29 -0.90 -4.36 5.92
N LEU A 30 -1.43 -3.35 5.24
CA LEU A 30 -2.75 -3.38 4.63
C LEU A 30 -2.58 -3.60 3.14
N GLU A 31 -3.26 -4.57 2.57
CA GLU A 31 -3.19 -4.83 1.13
C GLU A 31 -4.55 -4.99 0.50
N SER A 32 -4.66 -4.64 -0.77
CA SER A 32 -5.80 -5.01 -1.60
C SER A 32 -5.96 -6.54 -1.65
N THR A 33 -7.21 -7.00 -1.82
CA THR A 33 -7.54 -8.41 -2.01
C THR A 33 -7.14 -8.94 -3.39
N ASP A 34 -6.72 -8.06 -4.30
CA ASP A 34 -6.21 -8.42 -5.63
C ASP A 34 -4.95 -9.30 -5.53
N VAL A 35 -4.93 -10.35 -6.36
CA VAL A 35 -3.85 -11.36 -6.39
C VAL A 35 -2.47 -10.74 -6.67
N ARG A 36 -2.40 -9.62 -7.41
CA ARG A 36 -1.13 -8.92 -7.71
C ARG A 36 -0.60 -8.20 -6.47
N SER A 37 -1.48 -7.56 -5.71
CA SER A 37 -1.15 -6.93 -4.43
C SER A 37 -0.67 -7.98 -3.43
N LYS A 38 -1.40 -9.11 -3.35
CA LYS A 38 -0.99 -10.24 -2.52
C LYS A 38 0.37 -10.81 -2.91
N ALA A 39 0.66 -10.93 -4.21
CA ALA A 39 1.95 -11.45 -4.68
C ALA A 39 3.14 -10.57 -4.24
N ILE A 40 2.96 -9.24 -4.21
CA ILE A 40 3.99 -8.33 -3.67
C ILE A 40 4.18 -8.57 -2.17
N GLY A 41 3.10 -8.58 -1.39
CA GLY A 41 3.23 -8.79 0.05
C GLY A 41 3.84 -10.17 0.39
N ASP A 42 3.56 -11.20 -0.43
CA ASP A 42 4.19 -12.51 -0.31
C ASP A 42 5.70 -12.42 -0.61
N PHE A 43 6.10 -11.72 -1.68
CA PHE A 43 7.51 -11.50 -1.99
C PHE A 43 8.23 -10.73 -0.88
N LEU A 44 7.65 -9.63 -0.39
CA LEU A 44 8.21 -8.82 0.69
C LEU A 44 8.36 -9.61 1.99
N SER A 45 7.43 -10.52 2.29
CA SER A 45 7.55 -11.39 3.47
C SER A 45 8.77 -12.31 3.46
N THR A 46 9.36 -12.57 2.28
CA THR A 46 10.62 -13.33 2.17
C THR A 46 11.87 -12.49 2.47
N LYS A 47 11.73 -11.16 2.54
CA LYS A 47 12.82 -10.19 2.68
C LYS A 47 12.74 -9.37 3.98
N MET A 48 11.54 -9.18 4.51
CA MET A 48 11.22 -8.26 5.61
C MET A 48 10.45 -9.00 6.71
N LEU A 49 10.46 -8.46 7.94
CA LEU A 49 9.59 -8.95 9.00
C LEU A 49 8.26 -8.19 8.99
N LEU A 50 7.20 -8.87 8.54
CA LEU A 50 5.83 -8.34 8.55
C LEU A 50 5.07 -8.93 9.74
N LYS A 51 4.83 -8.14 10.81
CA LYS A 51 4.20 -8.67 12.03
C LYS A 51 2.71 -8.99 11.84
N THR A 52 1.99 -8.11 11.16
CA THR A 52 0.56 -8.27 10.89
C THR A 52 0.30 -7.89 9.44
N ARG A 53 -0.47 -8.72 8.74
CA ARG A 53 -0.84 -8.50 7.35
C ARG A 53 -2.33 -8.75 7.19
N LEU A 54 -3.04 -7.79 6.60
CA LEU A 54 -4.48 -7.79 6.46
C LEU A 54 -4.86 -7.41 5.03
N SER A 55 -5.71 -8.23 4.41
CA SER A 55 -6.32 -7.90 3.12
C SER A 55 -7.62 -7.12 3.34
N LEU A 56 -7.79 -6.03 2.61
CA LEU A 56 -8.90 -5.09 2.74
C LEU A 56 -9.48 -4.79 1.36
N ASP A 57 -10.77 -5.11 1.19
CA ASP A 57 -11.57 -4.80 0.00
C ASP A 57 -11.65 -3.29 -0.30
N ARG A 58 -11.48 -2.48 0.74
CA ARG A 58 -11.42 -1.02 0.63
C ARG A 58 -10.19 -0.51 -0.12
N LEU A 59 -9.17 -1.34 -0.34
CA LEU A 59 -7.99 -1.00 -1.13
C LEU A 59 -8.07 -1.53 -2.57
N ASP A 60 -9.16 -2.19 -2.95
CA ASP A 60 -9.33 -2.72 -4.29
C ASP A 60 -9.71 -1.61 -5.27
N GLU A 61 -9.20 -1.71 -6.49
CA GLU A 61 -9.66 -0.93 -7.64
C GLU A 61 -11.07 -1.35 -8.04
N ARG A 62 -12.00 -0.39 -8.18
CA ARG A 62 -13.41 -0.68 -8.49
C ARG A 62 -13.84 -0.25 -9.90
N GLY A 63 -12.89 -0.25 -10.84
CA GLY A 63 -13.17 -0.03 -12.26
C GLY A 63 -13.73 1.36 -12.58
N VAL A 64 -14.26 1.54 -13.79
CA VAL A 64 -14.66 2.84 -14.35
C VAL A 64 -15.90 3.46 -13.70
N ASP A 65 -16.68 2.68 -12.95
CA ASP A 65 -17.90 3.14 -12.29
C ASP A 65 -17.65 3.74 -10.91
N GLU A 66 -16.43 3.63 -10.38
CA GLU A 66 -16.06 4.27 -9.12
C GLU A 66 -15.65 5.73 -9.32
N SER A 67 -16.21 6.62 -8.50
CA SER A 67 -15.77 8.01 -8.48
C SER A 67 -14.40 8.14 -7.83
N GLU A 68 -13.55 9.03 -8.34
CA GLU A 68 -12.25 9.33 -7.73
C GLU A 68 -12.39 9.78 -6.27
N ILE A 69 -13.50 10.48 -5.96
CA ILE A 69 -13.82 10.93 -4.61
C ILE A 69 -14.01 9.72 -3.67
N ASP A 70 -14.75 8.70 -4.10
CA ASP A 70 -14.99 7.51 -3.29
C ASP A 70 -13.71 6.71 -3.05
N ALA A 71 -12.90 6.51 -4.09
CA ALA A 71 -11.60 5.87 -3.97
C ALA A 71 -10.67 6.62 -3.00
N GLY A 72 -10.64 7.96 -3.10
CA GLY A 72 -9.89 8.83 -2.19
C GLY A 72 -10.37 8.73 -0.73
N ILE A 73 -11.69 8.66 -0.50
CA ILE A 73 -12.26 8.50 0.85
C ILE A 73 -11.87 7.13 1.44
N ARG A 74 -11.95 6.04 0.65
CA ARG A 74 -11.57 4.70 1.11
C ARG A 74 -10.09 4.63 1.50
N MET A 75 -9.22 5.21 0.66
CA MET A 75 -7.78 5.28 0.95
C MET A 75 -7.50 6.11 2.21
N GLN A 76 -8.14 7.27 2.36
CA GLN A 76 -8.01 8.09 3.56
C GLN A 76 -8.46 7.36 4.83
N ALA A 77 -9.51 6.55 4.74
CA ALA A 77 -9.98 5.74 5.87
C ALA A 77 -8.96 4.67 6.29
N ALA A 78 -8.28 4.02 5.32
CA ALA A 78 -7.23 3.05 5.61
C ALA A 78 -6.03 3.70 6.31
N VAL A 79 -5.61 4.88 5.85
CA VAL A 79 -4.54 5.66 6.48
C VAL A 79 -4.92 6.11 7.89
N ASN A 80 -6.15 6.60 8.07
CA ASN A 80 -6.66 7.01 9.38
C ASN A 80 -6.75 5.82 10.36
N MET A 81 -7.06 4.62 9.87
CA MET A 81 -7.04 3.41 10.68
C MET A 81 -5.64 3.12 11.19
N LEU A 82 -4.64 3.10 10.32
CA LEU A 82 -3.24 2.88 10.70
C LEU A 82 -2.73 3.93 11.70
N ARG A 83 -3.06 5.21 11.48
CA ARG A 83 -2.67 6.31 12.38
C ARG A 83 -3.29 6.24 13.77
N LYS A 84 -4.38 5.49 13.94
CA LYS A 84 -5.01 5.25 15.26
C LYS A 84 -4.39 4.07 16.01
N LEU A 85 -3.59 3.24 15.33
CA LEU A 85 -2.91 2.12 15.95
C LEU A 85 -1.62 2.60 16.61
N ASN A 86 -1.25 1.98 17.74
CA ASN A 86 0.04 2.23 18.38
C ASN A 86 1.13 1.36 17.75
N ILE A 87 1.58 1.78 16.57
CA ILE A 87 2.57 1.07 15.73
C ILE A 87 3.66 2.03 15.26
N GLN A 88 4.84 1.49 14.91
CA GLN A 88 6.02 2.27 14.50
C GLN A 88 6.08 2.45 12.99
N ASN A 89 5.78 1.41 12.23
CA ASN A 89 5.86 1.41 10.77
C ASN A 89 4.66 0.69 10.16
N ALA A 90 4.08 1.25 9.10
CA ALA A 90 3.04 0.58 8.35
C ALA A 90 3.32 0.56 6.84
N MET A 91 2.61 -0.31 6.14
CA MET A 91 2.67 -0.43 4.68
C MET A 91 1.25 -0.57 4.12
N ILE A 92 1.00 0.08 2.98
CA ILE A 92 -0.23 -0.10 2.19
C ILE A 92 0.16 -0.56 0.78
N ILE A 93 -0.39 -1.68 0.34
CA ILE A 93 -0.22 -2.22 -1.02
C ILE A 93 -1.57 -2.12 -1.73
N SER A 94 -1.68 -1.28 -2.77
CA SER A 94 -2.95 -1.03 -3.47
C SER A 94 -2.69 -0.62 -4.92
N HIS A 95 -3.77 -0.43 -5.67
CA HIS A 95 -3.71 -0.10 -7.09
C HIS A 95 -3.31 1.36 -7.30
N HIS A 96 -2.63 1.64 -8.41
CA HIS A 96 -2.21 3.00 -8.74
C HIS A 96 -3.38 3.99 -8.84
N SER A 97 -4.50 3.55 -9.41
CA SER A 97 -5.73 4.32 -9.53
C SER A 97 -6.27 4.77 -8.16
N VAL A 98 -6.23 3.89 -7.16
CA VAL A 98 -6.67 4.17 -5.78
C VAL A 98 -5.75 5.20 -5.08
N PHE A 99 -4.44 5.20 -5.40
CA PHE A 99 -3.53 6.21 -4.85
C PHE A 99 -3.62 7.55 -5.57
N ASN A 100 -3.84 7.55 -6.88
CA ASN A 100 -3.96 8.80 -7.65
C ASN A 100 -5.23 9.57 -7.35
N SER A 101 -6.31 8.88 -6.97
CA SER A 101 -7.56 9.49 -6.55
C SER A 101 -7.50 10.13 -5.15
N TRP A 102 -6.40 9.91 -4.40
CA TRP A 102 -6.24 10.38 -3.04
C TRP A 102 -5.37 11.64 -2.95
N ASN A 103 -5.69 12.54 -2.01
CA ASN A 103 -4.95 13.79 -1.81
C ASN A 103 -3.58 13.52 -1.16
N LYS A 104 -2.54 13.47 -2.01
CA LYS A 104 -1.13 13.28 -1.67
C LYS A 104 -0.57 14.33 -0.70
N GLY A 105 -1.24 15.48 -0.56
CA GLY A 105 -0.88 16.53 0.40
C GLY A 105 -1.01 16.12 1.88
N VAL A 106 -1.74 15.05 2.19
CA VAL A 106 -1.99 14.57 3.58
C VAL A 106 -0.81 13.77 4.19
N ILE A 107 0.15 13.37 3.35
CA ILE A 107 1.33 12.54 3.70
C ILE A 107 2.59 13.01 2.95
N LYS A 108 2.61 14.26 2.48
CA LYS A 108 3.67 14.82 1.61
C LYS A 108 5.10 14.60 2.12
N ASP A 109 5.28 14.52 3.44
CA ASP A 109 6.58 14.37 4.09
C ASP A 109 6.88 12.92 4.54
N GLU A 110 6.02 11.95 4.21
CA GLU A 110 6.07 10.56 4.68
C GLU A 110 6.13 9.53 3.52
N TRP A 111 6.50 9.94 2.30
CA TRP A 111 6.34 9.15 1.07
C TRP A 111 7.62 8.92 0.25
N ASP A 112 7.95 7.66 -0.07
CA ASP A 112 8.71 7.27 -1.28
C ASP A 112 7.77 6.70 -2.36
N ILE A 113 7.64 7.39 -3.50
CA ILE A 113 7.00 6.84 -4.71
C ILE A 113 8.00 5.89 -5.34
N ILE A 114 7.78 4.59 -5.22
CA ILE A 114 8.35 3.67 -6.22
C ILE A 114 7.46 3.79 -7.45
N GLY A 115 7.77 4.79 -8.28
CA GLY A 115 7.09 5.05 -9.53
C GLY A 115 7.65 4.11 -10.57
N MET A 116 6.85 3.13 -10.97
CA MET A 116 7.24 2.16 -11.98
C MET A 116 6.98 2.77 -13.37
N THR A 117 8.04 3.08 -14.10
CA THR A 117 7.99 3.36 -15.56
C THR A 117 8.02 2.08 -16.36
#